data_AF-A0AAV0Z8E8-F1
#
_entry.id   AF-A0AAV0Z8E8-F1
#
_cell.length_a   1.000
_cell.length_b   1.000
_cell.length_c   1.000
_cell.angle_alpha   90.00
_cell.angle_beta   90.00
_cell.angle_gamma   90.00
#
_symmetry.space_group_name_H-M   'P 1'
#
loop_
_entity.id
_entity.type
_entity.pdbx_description
1 polymer ?
#
loop_
_entity_poly.entity_id
_entity_poly.type
_entity_poly.pdbx_seq_one_letter_code
_entity_poly.pdbx_strand_id
1 'polypeptide(L)'
;MQVLNKIEGSLVKPDVVMYNTIIDSLGKDKLVNDAFNLYSEMIVKGISPDVITYTTLVNSLCIVGHLKEAIALLNEMLKSIIPNVCIFSTLIDGLCKE
;
A
#
# COMPACT_ATOMS: atom_id res chain seq x y z
N MET A 1 -1.92 -7.97 -13.32
CA MET A 1 -1.99 -9.43 -13.01
C MET A 1 -0.85 -10.32 -13.58
N GLN A 2 -0.08 -9.95 -14.60
CA GLN A 2 0.91 -10.88 -15.21
C GLN A 2 2.15 -11.21 -14.36
N VAL A 3 2.60 -10.29 -13.48
CA VAL A 3 3.78 -10.52 -12.62
C VAL A 3 3.49 -11.59 -11.55
N LEU A 4 2.25 -11.70 -11.08
CA LEU A 4 1.85 -12.54 -9.95
C LEU A 4 1.66 -14.00 -10.33
N ASN A 5 1.08 -14.27 -11.50
CA ASN A 5 0.99 -15.64 -12.04
C ASN A 5 2.38 -16.29 -12.21
N LYS A 6 3.43 -15.47 -12.35
CA LYS A 6 4.81 -15.93 -12.46
C LYS A 6 5.44 -16.27 -11.10
N ILE A 7 4.93 -15.70 -10.01
CA ILE A 7 5.39 -15.95 -8.64
C ILE A 7 4.68 -17.17 -8.05
N GLU A 8 3.39 -17.37 -8.35
CA GLU A 8 2.63 -18.56 -7.90
C GLU A 8 3.13 -19.87 -8.54
N GLY A 9 3.84 -19.80 -9.67
CA GLY A 9 4.57 -20.93 -10.25
C GLY A 9 5.95 -21.20 -9.63
N SER A 10 6.37 -20.41 -8.63
CA SER A 10 7.65 -20.56 -7.93
C SER A 10 7.44 -21.19 -6.56
N LEU A 11 8.46 -21.90 -6.04
CA LEU A 11 8.44 -22.49 -4.69
C LEU A 11 8.42 -21.44 -3.55
N VAL A 12 8.35 -20.15 -3.88
CA VAL A 12 8.49 -19.04 -2.94
C VAL A 12 7.11 -18.56 -2.53
N LYS A 13 6.79 -18.71 -1.23
CA LYS A 13 5.59 -18.12 -0.65
C LYS A 13 5.77 -16.60 -0.57
N PRO A 14 4.90 -15.79 -1.20
CA PRO A 14 4.99 -14.33 -1.10
C PRO A 14 4.92 -13.88 0.37
N ASP A 15 5.77 -12.93 0.74
CA ASP A 15 5.78 -12.29 2.05
C ASP A 15 5.45 -10.79 1.96
N VAL A 16 5.37 -10.11 3.10
CA VAL A 16 5.03 -8.68 3.18
C VAL A 16 5.98 -7.81 2.36
N VAL A 17 7.28 -8.14 2.32
CA VAL A 17 8.29 -7.37 1.59
C VAL A 17 8.03 -7.45 0.09
N MET A 18 7.68 -8.64 -0.41
CA MET A 18 7.34 -8.84 -1.82
C MET A 18 6.10 -8.03 -2.23
N TYR A 19 5.02 -8.09 -1.44
CA TYR A 19 3.82 -7.30 -1.71
C TYR A 19 4.12 -5.80 -1.70
N ASN A 20 4.80 -5.31 -0.67
CA ASN A 20 5.16 -3.89 -0.53
C ASN A 20 5.97 -3.40 -1.72
N THR A 21 6.93 -4.19 -2.19
CA THR A 21 7.76 -3.83 -3.35
C THR A 21 6.93 -3.63 -4.61
N ILE A 22 5.98 -4.54 -4.88
CA ILE A 22 5.16 -4.48 -6.09
C ILE A 22 4.12 -3.35 -5.96
N ILE A 23 3.49 -3.21 -4.79
CA ILE A 23 2.53 -2.13 -4.50
C ILE A 23 3.20 -0.76 -4.67
N ASP A 24 4.44 -0.58 -4.20
CA ASP A 24 5.22 0.66 -4.36
C ASP A 24 5.55 0.96 -5.83
N SER A 25 5.97 -0.05 -6.59
CA SER A 25 6.19 0.11 -8.03
C SER A 25 4.90 0.55 -8.74
N LEU A 26 3.77 -0.12 -8.48
CA LEU A 26 2.49 0.21 -9.10
C LEU A 26 1.98 1.60 -8.70
N GLY A 27 2.19 1.98 -7.43
CA GLY A 27 1.86 3.30 -6.92
C GLY A 27 2.61 4.41 -7.65
N LYS A 28 3.92 4.25 -7.84
CA LYS A 28 4.78 5.17 -8.60
C LYS A 28 4.36 5.27 -10.08
N ASP A 29 3.90 4.16 -10.65
CA ASP A 29 3.37 4.10 -12.02
C ASP A 29 1.90 4.58 -12.13
N LYS A 30 1.30 5.09 -11.03
CA LYS A 30 -0.09 5.54 -10.93
C LYS A 30 -1.13 4.45 -11.26
N LEU A 31 -0.74 3.19 -11.19
CA LEU A 31 -1.61 2.02 -11.36
C LEU A 31 -2.31 1.68 -10.04
N VAL A 32 -3.03 2.66 -9.48
CA VAL A 32 -3.57 2.61 -8.11
C VAL A 32 -4.54 1.43 -7.92
N ASN A 33 -5.39 1.15 -8.91
CA ASN A 33 -6.32 0.02 -8.83
C ASN A 33 -5.59 -1.33 -8.72
N ASP A 34 -4.49 -1.52 -9.46
CA ASP A 34 -3.68 -2.74 -9.37
C ASP A 34 -2.98 -2.86 -8.01
N ALA A 35 -2.53 -1.73 -7.45
CA ALA A 35 -1.97 -1.68 -6.11
C ALA A 35 -2.99 -2.09 -5.03
N PHE A 36 -4.25 -1.65 -5.14
CA PHE A 36 -5.33 -2.05 -4.23
C PHE A 36 -5.79 -3.50 -4.40
N ASN A 37 -5.74 -4.03 -5.63
CA ASN A 37 -6.00 -5.44 -5.88
C ASN A 37 -4.98 -6.31 -5.12
N LEU A 38 -3.70 -5.92 -5.15
CA LEU A 38 -2.63 -6.61 -4.41
C LEU A 38 -2.77 -6.49 -2.90
N TYR A 39 -3.13 -5.31 -2.41
CA TYR A 39 -3.44 -5.10 -0.99
C TYR A 39 -4.57 -6.02 -0.52
N SER A 40 -5.64 -6.13 -1.31
CA SER A 40 -6.78 -7.00 -1.00
C SER A 40 -6.37 -8.47 -0.99
N GLU A 41 -5.56 -8.89 -1.96
CA GLU A 41 -5.02 -10.25 -2.04
C GLU A 41 -4.14 -10.59 -0.82
N MET A 42 -3.27 -9.66 -0.42
CA MET A 42 -2.40 -9.79 0.75
C MET A 42 -3.22 -10.12 2.02
N ILE A 43 -4.33 -9.38 2.23
CA ILE A 43 -5.25 -9.62 3.35
C ILE A 43 -5.94 -10.98 3.24
N VAL A 44 -6.45 -11.34 2.06
CA VAL A 44 -7.12 -12.64 1.82
C VAL A 44 -6.16 -13.81 2.08
N LYS A 45 -4.88 -13.65 1.77
CA LYS A 45 -3.82 -14.63 2.03
C LYS A 45 -3.32 -14.62 3.49
N GLY A 46 -3.90 -13.78 4.35
CA GLY A 46 -3.58 -13.69 5.77
C GLY A 46 -2.23 -13.04 6.06
N ILE A 47 -1.71 -12.25 5.12
CA ILE A 47 -0.47 -11.49 5.29
C ILE A 47 -0.86 -10.10 5.76
N SER A 48 -0.40 -9.70 6.95
CA SER A 48 -0.78 -8.41 7.54
C SER A 48 -0.08 -7.24 6.84
N PRO A 49 -0.83 -6.26 6.31
CA PRO A 49 -0.27 -5.00 5.83
C PRO A 49 0.51 -4.27 6.93
N ASP A 50 1.61 -3.64 6.56
CA ASP A 50 2.44 -2.86 7.48
C ASP A 50 2.41 -1.37 7.14
N VAL A 51 3.18 -0.58 7.89
CA VAL A 51 3.29 0.87 7.70
C VAL A 51 3.70 1.22 6.26
N ILE A 52 4.58 0.43 5.65
CA ILE A 52 5.03 0.66 4.27
C ILE A 52 3.86 0.45 3.32
N THR A 53 3.09 -0.64 3.48
CA THR A 53 1.91 -0.91 2.65
C THR A 53 0.95 0.29 2.65
N TYR A 54 0.58 0.79 3.84
CA TYR A 54 -0.38 1.88 3.97
C TYR A 54 0.16 3.21 3.45
N THR A 55 1.39 3.58 3.82
CA THR A 55 1.98 4.86 3.39
C THR A 55 2.11 4.94 1.87
N THR A 56 2.50 3.84 1.22
CA THR A 56 2.55 3.75 -0.23
C THR A 56 1.17 3.92 -0.89
N LEU A 57 0.13 3.24 -0.39
CA LEU A 57 -1.22 3.34 -0.95
C LEU A 57 -1.85 4.72 -0.74
N VAL A 58 -1.66 5.31 0.44
CA VAL A 58 -2.10 6.69 0.74
C VAL A 58 -1.43 7.68 -0.21
N ASN A 59 -0.11 7.60 -0.36
CA ASN A 59 0.62 8.46 -1.29
C ASN A 59 0.13 8.28 -2.74
N SER A 60 -0.11 7.03 -3.17
CA SER A 60 -0.62 6.73 -4.50
C SER A 60 -1.99 7.36 -4.76
N LEU A 61 -2.89 7.33 -3.77
CA LEU A 61 -4.20 7.99 -3.83
C LEU A 61 -4.08 9.52 -3.88
N CYS A 62 -3.16 10.11 -3.11
CA CYS A 62 -2.90 11.55 -3.18
C CYS A 62 -2.43 11.97 -4.57
N ILE A 63 -1.49 11.23 -5.17
CA ILE A 63 -0.95 11.52 -6.53
C ILE A 63 -2.05 11.52 -7.61
N VAL A 64 -3.09 10.70 -7.46
CA VAL A 64 -4.23 10.67 -8.41
C VAL A 64 -5.39 11.59 -8.00
N GLY A 65 -5.27 12.34 -6.90
CA GLY A 65 -6.29 13.30 -6.43
C GLY A 65 -7.43 12.68 -5.62
N HIS A 66 -7.31 11.41 -5.19
CA HIS A 66 -8.32 10.68 -4.43
C HIS A 66 -8.15 10.88 -2.91
N LEU A 67 -8.19 12.14 -2.47
CA LEU A 67 -7.87 12.52 -1.09
C LEU A 67 -8.81 11.91 -0.05
N LYS A 68 -10.10 11.75 -0.38
CA LYS A 68 -11.09 11.17 0.56
C LYS A 68 -10.76 9.71 0.87
N GLU A 69 -10.43 8.94 -0.15
CA GLU A 69 -9.99 7.56 -0.02
C GLU A 69 -8.66 7.47 0.73
N ALA A 70 -7.73 8.41 0.48
CA ALA A 70 -6.44 8.45 1.16
C ALA A 70 -6.61 8.64 2.68
N ILE A 71 -7.48 9.58 3.08
CA ILE A 71 -7.82 9.83 4.49
C ILE A 71 -8.55 8.63 5.10
N ALA A 72 -9.47 8.00 4.37
CA ALA A 72 -10.17 6.81 4.86
C ALA A 72 -9.19 5.65 5.14
N LEU A 73 -8.26 5.40 4.21
CA LEU A 73 -7.24 4.37 4.37
C LEU A 73 -6.29 4.67 5.53
N LEU A 74 -5.91 5.94 5.71
CA LEU A 74 -5.13 6.36 6.87
C LEU A 74 -5.86 6.06 8.17
N ASN A 75 -7.16 6.37 8.27
CA ASN A 75 -7.92 6.08 9.48
C ASN A 75 -8.00 4.58 9.77
N GLU A 76 -8.09 3.73 8.75
CA GLU A 76 -8.02 2.26 8.91
C GLU A 76 -6.65 1.79 9.42
N MET A 77 -5.56 2.40 8.91
CA MET A 77 -4.22 2.16 9.42
C MET A 77 -4.12 2.51 10.91
N LEU A 78 -4.63 3.68 11.33
CA LEU A 78 -4.55 4.14 12.72
C LEU A 78 -5.35 3.26 13.70
N LYS A 79 -6.39 2.57 13.22
CA LYS A 79 -7.14 1.57 14.01
C LYS A 79 -6.37 0.24 14.13
N SER A 80 -5.59 -0.10 13.12
CA SER A 80 -4.95 -1.42 13.00
C SER A 80 -3.48 -1.43 13.45
N ILE A 81 -2.80 -0.29 13.41
CA ILE A 81 -1.38 -0.12 13.71
C ILE A 81 -1.24 1.02 14.72
N ILE A 82 -0.53 0.77 15.83
CA ILE A 82 -0.24 1.78 16.85
C ILE A 82 0.54 2.94 16.19
N PRO A 83 -0.04 4.15 16.11
CA PRO A 83 0.61 5.26 15.41
C PRO A 83 1.88 5.71 16.16
N ASN A 84 2.99 5.84 15.45
CA ASN A 84 4.19 6.53 15.94
C ASN A 84 4.31 7.92 15.28
N VAL A 85 5.10 8.81 15.88
CA VAL A 85 5.27 10.20 15.40
C VAL A 85 5.79 10.26 13.96
N CYS A 86 6.60 9.28 13.53
CA CYS A 86 7.12 9.23 12.15
C CYS A 86 6.01 9.09 11.10
N ILE A 87 4.96 8.32 11.40
CA ILE A 87 3.84 8.10 10.45
C ILE A 87 3.16 9.42 10.11
N PHE A 88 2.85 10.26 11.11
CA PHE A 88 2.24 11.57 10.88
C PHE A 88 3.13 12.50 10.06
N SER A 89 4.44 12.52 10.32
CA SER A 89 5.40 13.34 9.57
C SER A 89 5.51 12.93 8.11
N THR A 90 5.56 11.63 7.80
CA THR A 90 5.59 11.13 6.42
C THR A 90 4.30 11.44 5.68
N LEU A 91 3.16 11.38 6.36
CA LEU A 91 1.86 11.69 5.77
C LEU A 91 1.69 13.18 5.49
N ILE A 92 2.10 14.04 6.43
CA ILE A 92 2.08 15.50 6.23
C ILE A 92 3.04 15.88 5.10
N ASP A 93 4.24 15.30 5.04
CA ASP A 93 5.20 15.55 3.95
C ASP A 93 4.64 15.10 2.59
N GLY A 94 3.97 13.94 2.54
CA GLY A 94 3.32 13.46 1.31
C GLY A 94 2.10 14.27 0.88
N LEU A 95 1.32 14.80 1.83
CA LEU A 95 0.14 15.64 1.57
C LEU A 95 0.50 17.09 1.22
N CYS A 96 1.63 17.61 1.73
CA CYS A 96 2.05 18.99 1.51
C CYS A 96 2.97 19.18 0.29
N LYS A 97 3.38 18.11 -0.40
CA LYS A 97 4.25 18.16 -1.58
C LYS A 97 3.51 18.16 -2.92
N GLU A 98 2.27 18.63 -2.96
CA GLU A 98 1.64 19.09 -4.20
C GLU A 98 2.22 20.42 -4.69
#